data_AF-A0A925JXP8-F1
#
_entry.id   AF-A0A925JXP8-F1
#
_cell.length_a   1.000
_cell.length_b   1.000
_cell.length_c   1.000
_cell.angle_alpha   90.00
_cell.angle_beta   90.00
_cell.angle_gamma   90.00
#
_symmetry.space_group_name_H-M   'P 1'
#
loop_
_entity.id
_entity.type
_entity.pdbx_description
1 polymer ?
#
loop_
_entity_poly.entity_id
_entity_poly.type
_entity_poly.pdbx_seq_one_letter_code
_entity_poly.pdbx_strand_id
1 'polypeptide(L)'
;VASAGERGLRRVEAAARTGWLDEVLERGVSEARSRGAVAEAEGVLVGNDVFERLLRAATEEVEAHHGREPLSRGMARETLRERAFTHAAPEIFRAVLRRAEGEGALVAERELVRLSRHRLELSPADAEARDRLEKVYRDAALEAPNLEEAFARAGGGGAGRERMRKILQLLIDAGALVRVGGDLFFHRDALERLVSALRDYAASRGPERLIDIVAFKQLSGVSRKYAIPLLEYFDRERITRRAGDRRIIL
;
A
#
# COMPACT_ATOMS: atom_id res chain seq x y z
N VAL A 1 24.98 -6.44 -29.85
CA VAL A 1 23.89 -5.92 -28.98
C VAL A 1 22.52 -6.43 -29.42
N ALA A 2 22.08 -6.19 -30.66
CA ALA A 2 20.77 -6.66 -31.14
C ALA A 2 20.48 -8.16 -30.90
N SER A 3 21.47 -9.03 -31.13
CA SER A 3 21.37 -10.48 -30.90
C SER A 3 21.10 -10.88 -29.44
N ALA A 4 21.33 -9.99 -28.47
CA ALA A 4 21.10 -10.27 -27.06
C ALA A 4 19.65 -10.00 -26.63
N GLY A 5 18.88 -9.27 -27.44
CA GLY A 5 17.48 -8.93 -27.15
C GLY A 5 17.32 -8.22 -25.81
N GLU A 6 16.26 -8.56 -25.08
CA GLU A 6 15.91 -7.95 -23.79
C GLU A 6 16.92 -8.26 -22.68
N ARG A 7 17.65 -9.38 -22.76
CA ARG A 7 18.69 -9.71 -21.77
C ARG A 7 19.82 -8.67 -21.72
N GLY A 8 20.02 -7.95 -22.82
CA GLY A 8 21.17 -7.07 -22.99
C GLY A 8 22.49 -7.84 -23.04
N LEU A 9 23.56 -7.11 -23.27
CA LEU A 9 24.91 -7.65 -23.42
C LEU A 9 25.84 -6.90 -22.48
N ARG A 10 26.49 -7.60 -21.56
CA ARG A 10 27.49 -6.97 -20.69
C ARG A 10 28.72 -6.58 -21.51
N ARG A 11 29.40 -5.50 -21.13
CA ARG A 11 30.64 -5.04 -21.80
C ARG A 11 31.68 -6.16 -21.96
N VAL A 12 31.88 -6.98 -20.92
CA VAL A 12 32.79 -8.14 -20.95
C VAL A 12 32.37 -9.17 -22.00
N GLU A 13 31.07 -9.44 -22.14
CA GLU A 13 30.56 -10.37 -23.15
C GLU A 13 30.65 -9.79 -24.56
N ALA A 14 30.51 -8.47 -24.70
CA ALA A 14 30.72 -7.78 -25.96
C ALA A 14 32.18 -7.90 -26.41
N ALA A 15 33.13 -7.62 -25.52
CA ALA A 15 34.57 -7.79 -25.77
C ALA A 15 34.89 -9.24 -26.17
N ALA A 16 34.36 -10.22 -25.45
CA ALA A 16 34.58 -11.64 -25.75
C ALA A 16 34.03 -12.07 -27.13
N ARG A 17 32.92 -11.48 -27.58
CA ARG A 17 32.30 -11.81 -28.88
C ARG A 17 32.96 -11.13 -30.06
N THR A 18 33.50 -9.92 -29.86
CA THR A 18 34.11 -9.14 -30.95
C THR A 18 35.63 -9.26 -31.00
N GLY A 19 36.26 -9.74 -29.92
CA GLY A 19 37.72 -9.73 -29.76
C GLY A 19 38.28 -8.31 -29.61
N TRP A 20 37.44 -7.32 -29.31
CA TRP A 20 37.87 -5.93 -29.20
C TRP A 20 38.50 -5.65 -27.84
N LEU A 21 39.57 -4.85 -27.85
CA LEU A 21 40.14 -4.27 -26.64
C LEU A 21 39.21 -3.20 -26.07
N ASP A 22 39.30 -2.95 -24.76
CA ASP A 22 38.39 -2.05 -24.03
C ASP A 22 38.31 -0.65 -24.67
N GLU A 23 39.44 -0.06 -25.07
CA GLU A 23 39.45 1.27 -25.72
C GLU A 23 38.71 1.31 -27.07
N VAL A 24 38.73 0.21 -27.82
CA VAL A 24 38.02 0.10 -29.11
C VAL A 24 36.54 -0.13 -28.84
N LEU A 25 36.21 -0.95 -27.85
CA LEU A 25 34.84 -1.19 -27.42
C LEU A 25 34.18 0.09 -26.89
N GLU A 26 34.86 0.85 -26.05
CA GLU A 26 34.36 2.13 -25.52
C GLU A 26 34.04 3.11 -26.65
N ARG A 27 34.96 3.26 -27.61
CA ARG A 27 34.74 4.13 -28.78
C ARG A 27 33.55 3.66 -29.61
N GLY A 28 33.46 2.36 -29.91
CA GLY A 28 32.35 1.79 -30.67
C GLY A 28 31.00 1.91 -29.96
N VAL A 29 30.96 1.73 -28.63
CA VAL A 29 29.76 1.93 -27.82
C VAL A 29 29.36 3.39 -27.80
N SER A 30 30.32 4.30 -27.60
CA SER A 30 30.06 5.75 -27.60
C SER A 30 29.49 6.21 -28.95
N GLU A 31 30.07 5.75 -30.05
CA GLU A 31 29.57 6.02 -31.40
C GLU A 31 28.16 5.45 -31.60
N ALA A 32 27.92 4.19 -31.23
CA ALA A 32 26.59 3.57 -31.33
C ALA A 32 25.53 4.28 -30.47
N ARG A 33 25.92 4.80 -29.29
CA ARG A 33 25.05 5.60 -28.43
C ARG A 33 24.75 6.96 -29.06
N SER A 34 25.75 7.64 -29.64
CA SER A 34 25.56 8.93 -30.31
C SER A 34 24.61 8.85 -31.50
N ARG A 35 24.59 7.71 -32.18
CA ARG A 35 23.68 7.41 -33.29
C ARG A 35 22.31 6.87 -32.84
N GLY A 36 22.08 6.73 -31.52
CA GLY A 36 20.83 6.20 -30.97
C GLY A 36 20.58 4.72 -31.27
N ALA A 37 21.61 3.93 -31.59
CA ALA A 37 21.48 2.50 -31.90
C ALA A 37 21.50 1.62 -30.64
N VAL A 38 22.19 2.09 -29.59
CA VAL A 38 22.38 1.35 -28.33
C VAL A 38 22.10 2.26 -27.15
N ALA A 39 21.39 1.74 -26.15
CA ALA A 39 21.28 2.33 -24.83
C ALA A 39 22.18 1.55 -23.85
N GLU A 40 22.69 2.25 -22.84
CA GLU A 40 23.52 1.65 -21.78
C GLU A 40 22.82 1.78 -20.43
N ALA A 41 22.66 0.64 -19.76
CA ALA A 41 22.04 0.51 -18.46
C ALA A 41 23.05 -0.12 -17.49
N GLU A 42 23.74 0.71 -16.68
CA GLU A 42 24.69 0.25 -15.66
C GLU A 42 25.71 -0.80 -16.17
N GLY A 43 26.29 -0.57 -17.36
CA GLY A 43 27.26 -1.47 -17.98
C GLY A 43 26.66 -2.62 -18.80
N VAL A 44 25.33 -2.68 -18.93
CA VAL A 44 24.61 -3.56 -19.86
C VAL A 44 24.20 -2.77 -21.09
N LEU A 45 24.60 -3.25 -22.27
CA LEU A 45 24.26 -2.67 -23.56
C LEU A 45 22.99 -3.31 -24.10
N VAL A 46 22.03 -2.51 -24.53
CA VAL A 46 20.75 -2.96 -25.09
C VAL A 46 20.42 -2.17 -26.35
N GLY A 47 19.75 -2.80 -27.32
CA GLY A 47 19.32 -2.08 -28.53
C GLY A 47 18.36 -0.96 -28.14
N ASN A 48 18.51 0.22 -28.73
CA ASN A 48 17.66 1.35 -28.37
C ASN A 48 16.18 1.07 -28.67
N ASP A 49 15.89 0.33 -29.74
CA ASP A 49 14.56 -0.15 -30.09
C ASP A 49 13.94 -1.06 -29.00
N VAL A 50 14.76 -1.93 -28.39
CA VAL A 50 14.36 -2.79 -27.28
C VAL A 50 14.13 -1.96 -26.02
N PHE A 51 15.03 -1.03 -25.73
CA PHE A 51 14.91 -0.14 -24.57
C PHE A 51 13.62 0.70 -24.62
N GLU A 52 13.35 1.34 -25.77
CA GLU A 52 12.15 2.14 -25.99
C GLU A 52 10.87 1.30 -25.93
N ARG A 53 10.91 0.04 -26.39
CA ARG A 53 9.79 -0.90 -26.29
C ARG A 53 9.50 -1.26 -24.83
N LEU A 54 10.54 -1.55 -24.05
CA LEU A 54 10.41 -1.85 -22.61
C LEU A 54 9.90 -0.63 -21.83
N LEU A 55 10.35 0.58 -22.19
CA LEU A 55 9.85 1.83 -21.63
C LEU A 55 8.35 2.02 -21.87
N ARG A 56 7.89 1.81 -23.12
CA ARG A 56 6.47 1.84 -23.45
C ARG A 56 5.68 0.78 -22.71
N ALA A 57 6.13 -0.48 -22.74
CA ALA A 57 5.48 -1.59 -22.05
C ALA A 57 5.35 -1.35 -20.54
N ALA A 58 6.38 -0.80 -19.90
CA ALA A 58 6.34 -0.45 -18.48
C ALA A 58 5.27 0.61 -18.18
N THR A 59 5.20 1.65 -19.01
CA THR A 59 4.24 2.75 -18.84
C THR A 59 2.81 2.27 -19.06
N GLU A 60 2.58 1.48 -20.12
CA GLU A 60 1.29 0.88 -20.47
C GLU A 60 0.80 -0.08 -19.38
N GLU A 61 1.68 -0.91 -18.82
CA GLU A 61 1.29 -1.85 -17.76
C GLU A 61 0.91 -1.11 -16.46
N VAL A 62 1.63 -0.05 -16.10
CA VAL A 62 1.29 0.78 -14.94
C VAL A 62 0.00 1.56 -15.18
N GLU A 63 -0.27 2.02 -16.41
CA GLU A 63 -1.54 2.63 -16.78
C GLU A 63 -2.71 1.64 -16.69
N ALA A 64 -2.54 0.44 -17.24
CA ALA A 64 -3.52 -0.64 -17.13
C ALA A 64 -3.78 -1.05 -15.68
N HIS A 65 -2.74 -1.03 -14.83
CA HIS A 65 -2.88 -1.26 -13.39
C HIS A 65 -3.80 -0.23 -12.73
N HIS A 66 -3.61 1.06 -12.97
CA HIS A 66 -4.51 2.08 -12.41
C HIS A 66 -5.93 2.02 -12.99
N GLY A 67 -6.08 1.64 -14.27
CA GLY A 67 -7.41 1.41 -14.87
C GLY A 67 -8.17 0.26 -14.20
N ARG A 68 -7.47 -0.83 -13.86
CA ARG A 68 -8.05 -1.99 -13.14
C ARG A 68 -8.24 -1.72 -11.65
N GLU A 69 -7.32 -0.96 -11.04
CA GLU A 69 -7.30 -0.68 -9.60
C GLU A 69 -7.11 0.82 -9.31
N PRO A 70 -8.14 1.67 -9.52
CA PRO A 70 -8.02 3.12 -9.33
C PRO A 70 -7.62 3.53 -7.92
N LEU A 71 -8.03 2.74 -6.92
CA LEU A 71 -7.71 2.95 -5.50
C LEU A 71 -6.31 2.48 -5.10
N SER A 72 -5.55 1.89 -6.02
CA SER A 72 -4.17 1.48 -5.76
C SER A 72 -3.26 2.69 -5.74
N ARG A 73 -2.35 2.75 -4.76
CA ARG A 73 -1.33 3.81 -4.65
C ARG A 73 -0.31 3.74 -5.80
N GLY A 74 -0.14 2.56 -6.37
CA GLY A 74 0.81 2.25 -7.42
C GLY A 74 0.96 0.74 -7.58
N MET A 75 1.58 0.32 -8.68
CA MET A 75 1.91 -1.06 -8.95
C MET A 75 3.17 -1.48 -8.18
N ALA A 76 3.21 -2.68 -7.62
CA ALA A 76 4.44 -3.19 -7.01
C ALA A 76 5.56 -3.33 -8.06
N ARG A 77 6.77 -2.89 -7.72
CA ARG A 77 7.94 -2.96 -8.61
C ARG A 77 8.20 -4.37 -9.13
N GLU A 78 8.04 -5.35 -8.26
CA GLU A 78 8.25 -6.75 -8.61
C GLU A 78 7.19 -7.28 -9.59
N THR A 79 5.93 -6.92 -9.39
CA THR A 79 4.85 -7.26 -10.34
C THR A 79 5.10 -6.63 -11.71
N LEU A 80 5.57 -5.37 -11.75
CA LEU A 80 5.95 -4.73 -13.02
C LEU A 80 7.11 -5.47 -13.69
N ARG A 81 8.12 -5.88 -12.92
CA ARG A 81 9.27 -6.64 -13.41
C ARG A 81 8.85 -7.99 -14.01
N GLU A 82 7.98 -8.73 -13.32
CA GLU A 82 7.47 -10.02 -13.78
C GLU A 82 6.67 -9.91 -15.08
N ARG A 83 5.87 -8.84 -15.24
CA ARG A 83 4.99 -8.66 -16.40
C ARG A 83 5.67 -8.05 -17.62
N ALA A 84 6.54 -7.06 -17.43
CA ALA A 84 7.13 -6.30 -18.54
C ALA A 84 8.63 -6.57 -18.76
N PHE A 85 9.32 -7.22 -17.82
CA PHE A 85 10.79 -7.39 -17.83
C PHE A 85 11.23 -8.82 -17.53
N THR A 86 10.40 -9.84 -17.83
CA THR A 86 10.65 -11.25 -17.48
C THR A 86 12.03 -11.74 -17.94
N HIS A 87 12.47 -11.32 -19.13
CA HIS A 87 13.74 -11.72 -19.73
C HIS A 87 14.81 -10.62 -19.69
N ALA A 88 14.50 -9.46 -19.12
CA ALA A 88 15.42 -8.33 -19.11
C ALA A 88 16.37 -8.38 -17.92
N ALA A 89 17.60 -7.89 -18.12
CA ALA A 89 18.54 -7.73 -17.02
C ALA A 89 18.00 -6.71 -15.99
N PRO A 90 18.24 -6.90 -14.68
CA PRO A 90 17.80 -5.97 -13.64
C PRO A 90 18.29 -4.52 -13.86
N GLU A 91 19.47 -4.37 -14.43
CA GLU A 91 20.06 -3.07 -14.79
C GLU A 91 19.19 -2.32 -15.81
N ILE A 92 18.65 -3.03 -16.81
CA ILE A 92 17.77 -2.47 -17.84
C ILE A 92 16.47 -2.00 -17.20
N PHE A 93 15.87 -2.80 -16.32
CA PHE A 93 14.69 -2.40 -15.56
C PHE A 93 14.92 -1.12 -14.75
N ARG A 94 16.02 -1.05 -13.99
CA ARG A 94 16.39 0.15 -13.22
C ARG A 94 16.60 1.36 -14.13
N ALA A 95 17.27 1.18 -15.26
CA ALA A 95 17.52 2.26 -16.22
C ALA A 95 16.23 2.76 -16.89
N VAL A 96 15.31 1.86 -17.26
CA VAL A 96 14.00 2.22 -17.82
C VAL A 96 13.18 3.02 -16.80
N LEU A 97 13.13 2.60 -15.53
CA LEU A 97 12.42 3.35 -14.50
C LEU A 97 13.01 4.74 -14.27
N ARG A 98 14.33 4.87 -14.23
CA ARG A 98 15.00 6.18 -14.13
C ARG A 98 14.70 7.07 -15.32
N ARG A 99 14.68 6.49 -16.54
CA ARG A 99 14.33 7.22 -17.76
C ARG A 99 12.89 7.75 -17.68
N ALA A 100 11.94 6.86 -17.35
CA ALA A 100 10.52 7.21 -17.22
C ALA A 100 10.26 8.27 -16.14
N GLU A 101 11.02 8.21 -15.04
CA GLU A 101 10.96 9.21 -13.98
C GLU A 101 11.56 10.55 -14.41
N GLY A 102 12.69 10.54 -15.10
CA GLY A 102 13.29 11.75 -15.68
C GLY A 102 12.41 12.43 -16.75
N GLU A 103 11.58 11.66 -17.45
CA GLU A 103 10.57 12.19 -18.37
C GLU A 103 9.28 12.64 -17.69
N GLY A 104 9.15 12.39 -16.39
CA GLY A 104 7.91 12.64 -15.66
C GLY A 104 6.75 11.76 -16.14
N ALA A 105 7.00 10.60 -16.73
CA ALA A 105 5.96 9.62 -17.08
C ALA A 105 5.56 8.77 -15.86
N LEU A 106 6.55 8.31 -15.11
CA LEU A 106 6.39 7.48 -13.92
C LEU A 106 7.01 8.14 -12.68
N VAL A 107 6.58 7.71 -11.50
CA VAL A 107 7.23 8.00 -10.22
C VAL A 107 7.58 6.66 -9.59
N ALA A 108 8.86 6.47 -9.29
CA ALA A 108 9.38 5.25 -8.70
C ALA A 108 9.61 5.45 -7.20
N GLU A 109 8.70 4.93 -6.39
CA GLU A 109 8.86 4.87 -4.94
C GLU A 109 9.64 3.61 -4.53
N ARG A 110 9.87 3.42 -3.23
CA ARG A 110 10.71 2.33 -2.70
C ARG A 110 10.25 0.95 -3.18
N GLU A 111 8.96 0.65 -3.05
CA GLU A 111 8.37 -0.64 -3.42
C GLU A 111 7.32 -0.54 -4.55
N LEU A 112 6.94 0.69 -4.93
CA LEU A 112 5.84 0.96 -5.85
C LEU A 112 6.28 1.80 -7.05
N VAL A 113 5.56 1.67 -8.16
CA VAL A 113 5.66 2.52 -9.35
C VAL A 113 4.27 3.00 -9.72
N ARG A 114 4.12 4.28 -9.99
CA ARG A 114 2.84 4.86 -10.44
C ARG A 114 3.05 5.83 -11.60
N LEU A 115 1.98 6.15 -12.33
CA LEU A 115 2.02 7.27 -13.27
C LEU A 115 2.24 8.56 -12.47
N SER A 116 3.04 9.47 -13.00
CA SER A 116 3.27 10.78 -12.38
C SER A 116 1.97 11.54 -12.13
N ARG A 117 1.05 11.46 -13.10
CA ARG A 117 -0.30 12.03 -13.09
C ARG A 117 -1.29 11.30 -12.19
N HIS A 118 -0.98 10.08 -11.73
CA HIS A 118 -1.91 9.33 -10.88
C HIS A 118 -2.00 9.98 -9.51
N ARG A 119 -3.17 10.54 -9.22
CA ARG A 119 -3.62 11.00 -7.91
C ARG A 119 -4.66 10.00 -7.44
N LEU A 120 -4.63 9.64 -6.15
CA LEU A 120 -5.69 8.86 -5.51
C LEU A 120 -6.93 9.76 -5.36
N GLU A 121 -7.62 10.00 -6.47
CA GLU A 121 -8.93 10.60 -6.45
C GLU A 121 -9.95 9.48 -6.47
N LEU A 122 -10.75 9.42 -5.41
CA LEU A 122 -11.89 8.52 -5.36
C LEU A 122 -12.85 8.90 -6.47
N SER A 123 -13.31 7.91 -7.25
CA SER A 123 -14.47 8.15 -8.11
C SER A 123 -15.63 8.66 -7.25
N PRO A 124 -16.59 9.43 -7.80
CA PRO A 124 -17.76 9.87 -7.02
C PRO A 124 -18.46 8.71 -6.30
N ALA A 125 -18.52 7.55 -6.94
CA ALA A 125 -19.08 6.32 -6.35
C ALA A 125 -18.20 5.75 -5.22
N ASP A 126 -16.88 5.83 -5.31
CA ASP A 126 -15.96 5.41 -4.23
C ASP A 126 -16.02 6.36 -3.04
N ALA A 127 -16.09 7.67 -3.29
CA ALA A 127 -16.23 8.68 -2.26
C ALA A 127 -17.54 8.47 -1.49
N GLU A 128 -18.64 8.26 -2.21
CA GLU A 128 -19.94 7.99 -1.59
C GLU A 128 -19.94 6.67 -0.80
N ALA A 129 -19.31 5.61 -1.34
CA ALA A 129 -19.16 4.34 -0.63
C ALA A 129 -18.28 4.46 0.62
N ARG A 130 -17.21 5.27 0.56
CA ARG A 130 -16.37 5.62 1.71
C ARG A 130 -17.20 6.30 2.78
N ASP A 131 -17.92 7.35 2.42
CA ASP A 131 -18.70 8.14 3.38
C ASP A 131 -19.82 7.31 4.01
N ARG A 132 -20.48 6.43 3.23
CA ARG A 132 -21.46 5.47 3.76
C ARG A 132 -20.80 4.48 4.73
N LEU A 133 -19.65 3.91 4.39
CA LEU A 133 -18.96 2.94 5.25
C LEU A 133 -18.51 3.59 6.56
N GLU A 134 -17.93 4.79 6.48
CA GLU A 134 -17.52 5.56 7.66
C GLU A 134 -18.74 5.86 8.54
N LYS A 135 -19.84 6.32 7.95
CA LYS A 135 -21.11 6.56 8.66
C LYS A 135 -21.64 5.31 9.35
N VAL A 136 -21.60 4.14 8.70
CA VAL A 136 -22.03 2.87 9.32
C VAL A 136 -21.29 2.59 10.62
N TYR A 137 -19.96 2.77 10.64
CA TYR A 137 -19.16 2.56 11.85
C TYR A 137 -19.33 3.70 12.87
N ARG A 138 -19.52 4.94 12.42
CA ARG A 138 -19.76 6.10 13.29
C ARG A 138 -21.07 5.95 14.05
N ASP A 139 -22.15 5.62 13.35
CA ASP A 139 -23.50 5.48 13.90
C ASP A 139 -23.61 4.23 14.79
N ALA A 140 -22.88 3.16 14.48
CA ALA A 140 -22.83 1.96 15.30
C ALA A 140 -22.09 2.13 16.65
N ALA A 141 -21.31 3.20 16.79
CA ALA A 141 -20.51 3.48 17.99
C ALA A 141 -19.70 2.25 18.47
N LEU A 142 -20.03 1.70 19.65
CA LEU A 142 -19.35 0.53 20.23
C LEU A 142 -20.05 -0.81 19.91
N GLU A 143 -21.13 -0.79 19.13
CA GLU A 143 -21.83 -1.98 18.62
C GLU A 143 -21.48 -2.20 17.15
N ALA A 144 -20.19 -2.18 16.84
CA ALA A 144 -19.69 -2.26 15.47
C ALA A 144 -20.21 -3.52 14.74
N PRO A 145 -20.77 -3.35 13.51
CA PRO A 145 -21.16 -4.48 12.68
C PRO A 145 -19.92 -5.30 12.28
N ASN A 146 -20.15 -6.56 11.93
CA ASN A 146 -19.09 -7.35 11.30
C ASN A 146 -18.79 -6.80 9.90
N LEU A 147 -17.63 -7.19 9.34
CA LEU A 147 -17.16 -6.65 8.07
C LEU A 147 -18.15 -6.82 6.91
N GLU A 148 -18.77 -8.01 6.81
CA GLU A 148 -19.71 -8.32 5.73
C GLU A 148 -21.01 -7.52 5.86
N GLU A 149 -21.50 -7.35 7.08
CA GLU A 149 -22.66 -6.52 7.37
C GLU A 149 -22.38 -5.04 7.10
N ALA A 150 -21.20 -4.54 7.47
CA ALA A 150 -20.79 -3.17 7.20
C ALA A 150 -20.73 -2.90 5.69
N PHE A 151 -20.15 -3.82 4.92
CA PHE A 151 -20.09 -3.73 3.46
C PHE A 151 -21.46 -3.79 2.81
N ALA A 152 -22.34 -4.67 3.29
CA ALA A 152 -23.72 -4.73 2.81
C ALA A 152 -24.47 -3.40 3.06
N ARG A 153 -24.35 -2.83 4.27
CA ARG A 153 -24.96 -1.54 4.63
C ARG A 153 -24.37 -0.36 3.84
N ALA A 154 -23.10 -0.43 3.45
CA ALA A 154 -22.44 0.60 2.65
C ALA A 154 -22.70 0.47 1.12
N GLY A 155 -23.46 -0.55 0.69
CA GLY A 155 -23.83 -0.77 -0.72
C GLY A 155 -22.83 -1.60 -1.52
N GLY A 156 -21.91 -2.32 -0.86
CA GLY A 156 -20.83 -3.08 -1.49
C GLY A 156 -20.91 -4.59 -1.32
N GLY A 157 -22.05 -5.19 -1.67
CA GLY A 157 -22.24 -6.65 -1.65
C GLY A 157 -21.67 -7.37 -2.88
N GLY A 158 -21.32 -8.66 -2.73
CA GLY A 158 -20.93 -9.53 -3.85
C GLY A 158 -19.60 -9.12 -4.52
N ALA A 159 -19.65 -8.84 -5.83
CA ALA A 159 -18.48 -8.46 -6.63
C ALA A 159 -17.81 -7.14 -6.18
N GLY A 160 -18.50 -6.32 -5.40
CA GLY A 160 -17.96 -5.08 -4.82
C GLY A 160 -17.08 -5.28 -3.58
N ARG A 161 -16.92 -6.51 -3.07
CA ARG A 161 -16.24 -6.76 -1.78
C ARG A 161 -14.77 -6.33 -1.80
N GLU A 162 -14.04 -6.58 -2.88
CA GLU A 162 -12.63 -6.17 -2.97
C GLU A 162 -12.49 -4.65 -2.98
N ARG A 163 -13.36 -3.96 -3.72
CA ARG A 163 -13.47 -2.50 -3.74
C ARG A 163 -13.75 -1.95 -2.33
N MET A 164 -14.67 -2.56 -1.59
CA MET A 164 -14.96 -2.16 -0.21
C MET A 164 -13.79 -2.39 0.75
N ARG A 165 -13.00 -3.47 0.58
CA ARG A 165 -11.77 -3.68 1.37
C ARG A 165 -10.75 -2.58 1.12
N LYS A 166 -10.59 -2.12 -0.12
CA LYS A 166 -9.72 -0.99 -0.46
C LYS A 166 -10.21 0.30 0.20
N ILE A 167 -11.52 0.57 0.16
CA ILE A 167 -12.14 1.71 0.85
C ILE A 167 -11.96 1.63 2.37
N LEU A 168 -12.15 0.45 2.98
CA LEU A 168 -11.88 0.23 4.40
C LEU A 168 -10.42 0.55 4.73
N GLN A 169 -9.48 0.08 3.92
CA GLN A 169 -8.06 0.35 4.12
C GLN A 169 -7.77 1.85 4.06
N LEU A 170 -8.39 2.59 3.13
CA LEU A 170 -8.26 4.05 3.07
C LEU A 170 -8.76 4.73 4.35
N LEU A 171 -9.87 4.26 4.93
CA LEU A 171 -10.37 4.80 6.20
C LEU A 171 -9.48 4.46 7.39
N ILE A 172 -8.80 3.32 7.37
CA ILE A 172 -7.80 2.93 8.37
C ILE A 172 -6.54 3.79 8.23
N ASP A 173 -6.04 3.96 7.00
CA ASP A 173 -4.85 4.76 6.69
C ASP A 173 -5.08 6.25 7.02
N ALA A 174 -6.29 6.76 6.77
CA ALA A 174 -6.72 8.10 7.19
C ALA A 174 -6.95 8.21 8.72
N GLY A 175 -6.95 7.09 9.43
CA GLY A 175 -7.15 7.02 10.87
C GLY A 175 -8.61 7.18 11.33
N ALA A 176 -9.58 7.28 10.43
CA ALA A 176 -11.00 7.40 10.78
C ALA A 176 -11.53 6.12 11.44
N LEU A 177 -11.09 4.96 10.94
CA LEU A 177 -11.40 3.65 11.51
C LEU A 177 -10.16 3.02 12.15
N VAL A 178 -10.38 2.29 13.24
CA VAL A 178 -9.32 1.65 14.01
C VAL A 178 -9.63 0.16 14.16
N ARG A 179 -8.63 -0.67 13.85
CA ARG A 179 -8.70 -2.12 14.03
C ARG A 179 -8.39 -2.50 15.48
N VAL A 180 -9.40 -2.95 16.21
CA VAL A 180 -9.30 -3.34 17.62
C VAL A 180 -8.84 -4.79 17.78
N GLY A 181 -9.21 -5.68 16.86
CA GLY A 181 -8.71 -7.06 16.86
C GLY A 181 -9.44 -7.93 15.85
N GLY A 182 -8.73 -8.88 15.21
CA GLY A 182 -9.33 -9.70 14.14
C GLY A 182 -10.00 -8.82 13.09
N ASP A 183 -11.27 -9.07 12.77
CA ASP A 183 -12.06 -8.26 11.84
C ASP A 183 -13.00 -7.27 12.54
N LEU A 184 -12.63 -6.82 13.76
CA LEU A 184 -13.39 -5.86 14.55
C LEU A 184 -12.80 -4.46 14.38
N PHE A 185 -13.60 -3.56 13.82
CA PHE A 185 -13.24 -2.18 13.52
C PHE A 185 -14.21 -1.22 14.22
N PHE A 186 -13.70 -0.09 14.69
CA PHE A 186 -14.50 0.95 15.31
C PHE A 186 -14.13 2.31 14.73
N HIS A 187 -15.09 3.23 14.74
CA HIS A 187 -14.79 4.63 14.46
C HIS A 187 -13.95 5.23 15.59
N ARG A 188 -12.95 6.05 15.23
CA ARG A 188 -12.06 6.72 16.18
C ARG A 188 -12.82 7.44 17.29
N ASP A 189 -13.81 8.26 16.92
CA ASP A 189 -14.63 9.00 17.88
C ASP A 189 -15.29 8.11 18.96
N ALA A 190 -15.72 6.90 18.59
CA ALA A 190 -16.33 5.99 19.56
C ALA A 190 -15.31 5.48 20.58
N LEU A 191 -14.08 5.19 20.12
CA LEU A 191 -12.98 4.80 21.00
C LEU A 191 -12.53 5.97 21.88
N GLU A 192 -12.41 7.17 21.32
CA GLU A 192 -12.00 8.36 22.08
C GLU A 192 -13.01 8.71 23.18
N ARG A 193 -14.32 8.63 22.88
CA ARG A 193 -15.37 8.77 23.90
C ARG A 193 -15.24 7.71 25.01
N LEU A 194 -14.96 6.47 24.66
CA LEU A 194 -14.77 5.39 25.65
C LEU A 194 -13.51 5.61 26.50
N VAL A 195 -12.41 6.09 25.89
CA VAL A 195 -11.19 6.45 26.62
C VAL A 195 -11.44 7.60 27.58
N SER A 196 -12.22 8.61 27.19
CA SER A 196 -12.64 9.68 28.10
C SER A 196 -13.42 9.13 29.28
N ALA A 197 -14.43 8.29 29.01
CA ALA A 197 -15.23 7.67 30.07
C ALA A 197 -14.39 6.81 31.04
N LEU A 198 -13.36 6.12 30.53
CA LEU A 198 -12.41 5.38 31.37
C LEU A 198 -11.59 6.31 32.27
N ARG A 199 -11.11 7.44 31.74
CA ARG A 199 -10.37 8.44 32.53
C ARG A 199 -11.25 9.06 33.62
N ASP A 200 -12.50 9.39 33.29
CA ASP A 200 -13.46 9.92 34.26
C ASP A 200 -13.77 8.88 35.34
N TYR A 201 -13.96 7.62 34.95
CA TYR A 201 -14.13 6.51 35.87
C TYR A 201 -12.92 6.36 36.80
N ALA A 202 -11.70 6.43 36.27
CA ALA A 202 -10.47 6.35 37.05
C ALA A 202 -10.36 7.49 38.07
N ALA A 203 -10.69 8.72 37.68
CA ALA A 203 -10.68 9.89 38.56
C ALA A 203 -11.65 9.72 39.75
N SER A 204 -12.80 9.07 39.53
CA SER A 204 -13.81 8.83 40.58
C SER A 204 -13.43 7.74 41.59
N ARG A 205 -12.47 6.87 41.26
CA ARG A 205 -12.11 5.66 42.04
C ARG A 205 -10.84 5.83 42.91
N GLY A 206 -10.25 7.02 42.96
CA GLY A 206 -9.05 7.28 43.76
C GLY A 206 -7.78 6.63 43.18
N PRO A 207 -6.70 6.49 43.99
CA PRO A 207 -5.35 6.20 43.47
C PRO A 207 -5.19 4.84 42.78
N GLU A 208 -6.06 3.86 43.08
CA GLU A 208 -5.96 2.51 42.53
C GLU A 208 -6.33 2.43 41.04
N ARG A 209 -7.28 3.26 40.58
CA ARG A 209 -7.73 3.34 39.17
C ARG A 209 -8.05 1.97 38.54
N LEU A 210 -8.57 1.04 39.36
CA LEU A 210 -8.87 -0.32 38.94
C LEU A 210 -10.26 -0.43 38.30
N ILE A 211 -10.34 -1.19 37.22
CA ILE A 211 -11.59 -1.57 36.55
C ILE A 211 -11.61 -3.07 36.28
N ASP A 212 -12.69 -3.74 36.68
CA ASP A 212 -12.95 -5.12 36.31
C ASP A 212 -13.79 -5.19 35.02
N ILE A 213 -13.96 -6.39 34.47
CA ILE A 213 -14.74 -6.58 33.23
C ILE A 213 -16.22 -6.22 33.39
N VAL A 214 -16.79 -6.33 34.59
CA VAL A 214 -18.21 -6.04 34.85
C VAL A 214 -18.44 -4.54 34.83
N ALA A 215 -17.62 -3.78 35.55
CA ALA A 215 -17.61 -2.32 35.55
C ALA A 215 -17.31 -1.77 34.15
N PHE A 216 -16.37 -2.36 33.42
CA PHE A 216 -16.10 -1.98 32.03
C PHE A 216 -17.34 -2.13 31.15
N LYS A 217 -18.06 -3.25 31.25
CA LYS A 217 -19.29 -3.46 30.47
C LYS A 217 -20.39 -2.47 30.83
N GLN A 218 -20.51 -2.11 32.12
CA GLN A 218 -21.48 -1.09 32.56
C GLN A 218 -21.11 0.28 32.00
N LEU A 219 -19.82 0.62 32.00
CA LEU A 219 -19.31 1.88 31.46
C LEU A 219 -19.47 1.98 29.94
N SER A 220 -19.12 0.92 29.22
CA SER A 220 -19.08 0.92 27.75
C SER A 220 -20.41 0.55 27.11
N GLY A 221 -21.35 -0.05 27.86
CA GLY A 221 -22.63 -0.53 27.35
C GLY A 221 -22.54 -1.75 26.42
N VAL A 222 -21.35 -2.34 26.25
CA VAL A 222 -21.14 -3.39 25.24
C VAL A 222 -21.33 -4.81 25.78
N SER A 223 -21.67 -5.73 24.88
CA SER A 223 -21.70 -7.16 25.17
C SER A 223 -20.28 -7.73 25.40
N ARG A 224 -20.19 -8.94 25.96
CA ARG A 224 -18.91 -9.64 26.19
C ARG A 224 -18.09 -9.83 24.90
N LYS A 225 -18.78 -9.96 23.76
CA LYS A 225 -18.17 -10.09 22.43
C LYS A 225 -17.21 -8.94 22.12
N TYR A 226 -17.52 -7.72 22.58
CA TYR A 226 -16.72 -6.53 22.30
C TYR A 226 -15.83 -6.12 23.47
N ALA A 227 -16.23 -6.44 24.71
CA ALA A 227 -15.52 -6.01 25.91
C ALA A 227 -14.08 -6.52 25.99
N ILE A 228 -13.85 -7.82 25.73
CA ILE A 228 -12.51 -8.42 25.82
C ILE A 228 -11.58 -7.83 24.73
N PRO A 229 -11.97 -7.83 23.43
CA PRO A 229 -11.13 -7.22 22.40
C PRO A 229 -10.79 -5.75 22.65
N LEU A 230 -11.75 -4.95 23.15
CA LEU A 230 -11.51 -3.54 23.48
C LEU A 230 -10.50 -3.39 24.62
N LEU A 231 -10.64 -4.17 25.69
CA LEU A 231 -9.70 -4.16 26.80
C LEU A 231 -8.30 -4.62 26.39
N GLU A 232 -8.19 -5.65 25.55
CA GLU A 232 -6.91 -6.10 24.99
C GLU A 232 -6.28 -5.03 24.08
N TYR A 233 -7.10 -4.33 23.29
CA TYR A 233 -6.66 -3.19 22.50
C TYR A 233 -6.14 -2.06 23.40
N PHE A 234 -6.88 -1.67 24.43
CA PHE A 234 -6.44 -0.64 25.38
C PHE A 234 -5.19 -1.04 26.16
N ASP A 235 -4.98 -2.33 26.43
CA ASP A 235 -3.74 -2.83 27.00
C ASP A 235 -2.55 -2.62 26.03
N ARG A 236 -2.73 -2.89 24.73
CA ARG A 236 -1.68 -2.66 23.71
C ARG A 236 -1.38 -1.18 23.50
N GLU A 237 -2.42 -0.35 23.50
CA GLU A 237 -2.30 1.10 23.36
C GLU A 237 -1.85 1.81 24.66
N ARG A 238 -1.56 1.05 25.73
CA ARG A 238 -1.14 1.57 27.04
C ARG A 238 -2.15 2.57 27.66
N ILE A 239 -3.43 2.35 27.40
CA ILE A 239 -4.54 3.04 28.07
C ILE A 239 -4.93 2.28 29.34
N THR A 240 -4.84 0.95 29.30
CA THR A 240 -5.00 0.09 30.47
C THR A 240 -3.81 -0.83 30.64
N ARG A 241 -3.69 -1.45 31.83
CA ARG A 241 -2.72 -2.51 32.09
C ARG A 241 -3.34 -3.58 32.97
N ARG A 242 -3.19 -4.84 32.56
CA ARG A 242 -3.69 -5.98 33.34
C ARG A 242 -3.02 -6.08 34.72
N ALA A 243 -3.85 -6.28 35.74
CA ALA A 243 -3.47 -6.45 37.14
C ALA A 243 -4.37 -7.53 37.77
N GLY A 244 -3.95 -8.80 37.63
CA GLY A 244 -4.77 -9.95 38.05
C GLY A 244 -6.01 -10.14 37.17
N ASP A 245 -7.17 -10.17 37.82
CA ASP A 245 -8.51 -10.23 37.21
C ASP A 245 -9.05 -8.85 36.78
N ARG A 246 -8.36 -7.77 37.16
CA ARG A 246 -8.71 -6.38 36.85
C ARG A 246 -7.68 -5.73 35.93
N ARG A 247 -7.93 -4.46 35.61
CA ARG A 247 -7.01 -3.58 34.88
C ARG A 247 -6.84 -2.27 35.62
N ILE A 248 -5.62 -1.74 35.61
CA ILE A 248 -5.31 -0.37 36.02
C ILE A 248 -5.50 0.52 34.79
N ILE A 249 -6.22 1.62 34.93
CA ILE A 249 -6.36 2.67 33.92
C ILE A 249 -5.16 3.62 34.09
N LEU A 250 -4.39 3.80 33.01
CA LEU A 250 -3.09 4.50 33.04
C LEU A 250 -3.24 6.02 32.95
#